data_AF-A0A7J8DPZ9-F1
#
_entry.id   AF-A0A7J8DPZ9-F1
#
_cell.length_a   1.000
_cell.length_b   1.000
_cell.length_c   1.000
_cell.angle_alpha   90.00
_cell.angle_beta   90.00
_cell.angle_gamma   90.00
#
_symmetry.space_group_name_H-M   'P 1'
#
loop_
_entity.id
_entity.type
_entity.pdbx_description
1 polymer ?
#
loop_
_entity_poly.entity_id
_entity_poly.type
_entity_poly.pdbx_seq_one_letter_code
_entity_poly.pdbx_strand_id
1 'polypeptide(L)'
;MPPSQDAELVLTTAFFYCKACHDDITDPKRIKKCGCKRLEDEQPSTLSPKKKQRNGGMRNSPSSSPKLMRHDPLLIPGNDQIDNMDCNVKKYDSTGMFHWCAPKEIEKVILTRSEAAMTVLSGHVVVCIFGDVSSALIGLRNLVMPLRASNFHYHELKHIVFVGSIEYLKREWETLHNFPKVSILPGTPLSRADLRAVNINLCDMCVILSANQNNIDDTSLQDKECILASLNIKSMQFDDSIGVLQANSQGFTPPGMDRSSPDNSPVHGMLRQPSITTGVNIPIITELVNDTNVQFLDQDDDDDPDTELYLTQPFACGTAFAVSVLDSLMSATYFNDNILTLIRTLVTGGATPTRPSPPARRAPPSTPSRPRQTDRTGPSPGSPETNRSTCRKSGSDMCIHCHRV
;
A
#
# COMPACT_ATOMS: atom_id res chain seq x y z
N MET A 1 1.03 28.40 7.00
CA MET A 1 1.94 29.43 6.47
C MET A 1 1.37 29.98 5.16
N PRO A 2 1.38 31.30 4.92
CA PRO A 2 1.18 31.79 3.56
C PRO A 2 2.26 31.19 2.65
N PRO A 3 1.97 30.86 1.38
CA PRO A 3 3.02 30.44 0.46
C PRO A 3 4.12 31.52 0.48
N SER A 4 5.39 31.10 0.52
CA SER A 4 6.49 32.05 0.36
C SER A 4 6.23 32.84 -0.92
N GLN A 5 6.48 34.16 -0.92
CA GLN A 5 6.24 35.02 -2.08
C GLN A 5 6.87 34.47 -3.38
N ASP A 6 7.93 33.67 -3.23
CA ASP A 6 8.59 32.96 -4.33
C ASP A 6 7.73 31.86 -4.98
N ALA A 7 6.92 31.11 -4.22
CA ALA A 7 6.07 30.04 -4.78
C ALA A 7 4.91 30.60 -5.62
N GLU A 8 4.30 31.70 -5.18
CA GLU A 8 3.26 32.40 -5.94
C GLU A 8 3.85 33.05 -7.22
N LEU A 9 5.08 33.56 -7.14
CA LEU A 9 5.81 34.08 -8.29
C LEU A 9 6.10 32.99 -9.34
N VAL A 10 6.47 31.78 -8.92
CA VAL A 10 6.69 30.65 -9.84
C VAL A 10 5.40 30.24 -10.56
N LEU A 11 4.27 30.15 -9.85
CA LEU A 11 2.98 29.81 -10.46
C LEU A 11 2.53 30.87 -11.47
N THR A 12 2.65 32.15 -11.12
CA THR A 12 2.26 33.26 -12.00
C THR A 12 3.17 33.37 -13.23
N THR A 13 4.48 33.16 -13.08
CA THR A 13 5.43 33.14 -14.21
C THR A 13 5.17 31.97 -15.15
N ALA A 14 4.89 30.77 -14.64
CA ALA A 14 4.47 29.63 -15.45
C ALA A 14 3.18 29.93 -16.23
N PHE A 15 2.20 30.57 -15.58
CA PHE A 15 0.97 31.00 -16.24
C PHE A 15 1.22 32.02 -17.35
N PHE A 16 2.12 33.00 -17.15
CA PHE A 16 2.37 34.03 -18.17
C PHE A 16 3.40 33.63 -19.25
N TYR A 17 4.01 32.46 -19.16
CA TYR A 17 4.99 32.02 -20.14
C TYR A 17 4.36 31.88 -21.54
N CYS A 18 5.02 32.46 -22.53
CA CYS A 18 4.69 32.31 -23.94
C CYS A 18 6.00 32.20 -24.69
N LYS A 19 6.17 31.11 -25.45
CA LYS A 19 7.40 30.86 -26.19
C LYS A 19 7.78 32.04 -27.09
N ALA A 20 6.80 32.63 -27.79
CA ALA A 20 7.06 33.74 -28.71
C ALA A 20 7.62 35.02 -28.04
N CYS A 21 7.33 35.25 -26.76
CA CYS A 21 7.78 36.45 -26.04
C CYS A 21 8.89 36.18 -25.03
N HIS A 22 9.01 34.93 -24.56
CA HIS A 22 9.82 34.58 -23.39
C HIS A 22 10.83 33.45 -23.66
N ASP A 23 11.10 33.09 -24.92
CA ASP A 23 12.05 32.01 -25.28
C ASP A 23 13.46 32.26 -24.71
N ASP A 24 13.95 33.50 -24.83
CA ASP A 24 15.32 33.90 -24.45
C ASP A 24 15.43 34.38 -22.98
N ILE A 25 14.37 34.21 -22.17
CA ILE A 25 14.37 34.66 -20.77
C ILE A 25 15.01 33.60 -19.88
N THR A 26 16.15 33.94 -19.28
CA THR A 26 16.86 33.09 -18.31
C THR A 26 16.46 33.33 -16.86
N ASP A 27 15.98 34.54 -16.54
CA ASP A 27 15.48 34.89 -15.20
C ASP A 27 13.94 34.83 -15.16
N PRO A 28 13.33 33.87 -14.43
CA PRO A 28 11.87 33.73 -14.34
C PRO A 28 11.16 35.00 -13.88
N LYS A 29 11.81 35.87 -13.08
CA LYS A 29 11.23 37.12 -12.60
C LYS A 29 10.92 38.12 -13.72
N ARG A 30 11.48 37.93 -14.92
CA ARG A 30 11.27 38.77 -16.10
C ARG A 30 10.06 38.32 -16.93
N ILE A 31 9.50 37.14 -16.65
CA ILE A 31 8.31 36.63 -17.33
C ILE A 31 7.08 37.42 -16.83
N LYS A 32 6.45 38.18 -17.72
CA LYS A 32 5.27 39.00 -17.44
C LYS A 32 4.14 38.66 -18.39
N LYS A 33 2.93 39.09 -18.08
CA LYS A 33 1.78 38.91 -18.99
C LYS A 33 2.07 39.51 -20.36
N CYS A 34 2.14 38.67 -21.39
CA CYS A 34 2.30 39.09 -22.78
C CYS A 34 0.93 39.28 -23.47
N GLY A 35 0.92 39.96 -24.62
CA GLY A 35 -0.28 40.17 -25.43
C GLY A 35 -0.63 39.01 -26.37
N CYS A 36 0.12 37.91 -26.33
CA CYS A 36 -0.15 36.75 -27.19
C CYS A 36 -1.48 36.10 -26.81
N LYS A 37 -2.30 35.81 -27.81
CA LYS A 37 -3.50 34.99 -27.60
C LYS A 37 -3.05 33.57 -27.24
N ARG A 38 -3.45 33.09 -26.06
CA ARG A 38 -3.35 31.66 -25.74
C ARG A 38 -4.19 30.89 -26.76
N LEU A 39 -3.66 29.78 -27.27
CA LEU A 39 -4.38 28.88 -28.18
C LEU A 39 -5.43 28.00 -27.47
N GLU A 40 -5.74 28.27 -26.20
CA GLU A 40 -6.69 27.51 -25.38
C GLU A 40 -8.01 28.28 -25.25
N ASP A 41 -8.83 28.21 -26.30
CA ASP A 41 -10.26 28.57 -26.23
C ASP A 41 -11.11 27.64 -27.14
N GLU A 42 -10.63 26.40 -27.38
CA GLU A 42 -11.45 25.32 -27.90
C GLU A 42 -11.84 24.41 -26.72
N GLN A 43 -13.00 24.68 -26.12
CA GLN A 43 -13.63 23.71 -25.22
C GLN A 43 -13.83 22.37 -25.96
N PRO A 44 -13.64 21.21 -25.28
CA PRO A 44 -14.06 19.93 -25.84
C PRO A 44 -15.60 19.91 -25.89
N SER A 45 -16.15 20.28 -27.05
CA SER A 45 -17.57 20.16 -27.33
C SER A 45 -17.97 18.69 -27.29
N THR A 46 -18.98 18.41 -26.48
CA THR A 46 -19.65 17.12 -26.34
C THR A 46 -20.27 16.71 -27.68
N LEU A 47 -19.57 15.88 -28.45
CA LEU A 47 -20.11 15.33 -29.70
C LEU A 47 -20.40 13.84 -29.55
N SER A 48 -21.69 13.57 -29.35
CA SER A 48 -22.30 12.26 -29.60
C SER A 48 -22.03 11.80 -31.05
N PRO A 49 -21.80 10.51 -31.30
CA PRO A 49 -21.48 10.04 -32.66
C PRO A 49 -22.78 9.94 -33.48
N LYS A 50 -23.07 10.95 -34.30
CA LYS A 50 -23.99 10.83 -35.44
C LYS A 50 -23.22 10.81 -36.75
N LYS A 51 -23.31 9.64 -37.39
CA LYS A 51 -22.94 9.31 -38.78
C LYS A 51 -22.97 10.52 -39.72
N LYS A 52 -21.83 10.81 -40.35
CA LYS A 52 -21.76 11.60 -41.57
C LYS A 52 -21.43 10.69 -42.74
N GLN A 53 -22.47 10.40 -43.52
CA GLN A 53 -22.39 9.89 -44.89
C GLN A 53 -21.43 10.74 -45.72
N ARG A 54 -20.51 10.09 -46.44
CA ARG A 54 -19.81 10.72 -47.56
C ARG A 54 -19.95 9.83 -48.78
N ASN A 55 -20.65 10.37 -49.79
CA ASN A 55 -20.76 9.84 -51.13
C ASN A 55 -19.38 9.81 -51.81
N GLY A 56 -19.09 8.69 -52.49
CA GLY A 56 -18.02 8.56 -53.47
C GLY A 56 -18.37 7.39 -54.39
N GLY A 57 -18.75 7.70 -55.64
CA GLY A 57 -19.28 6.75 -56.59
C GLY A 57 -18.21 5.95 -57.35
N MET A 58 -18.55 4.66 -57.52
CA MET A 58 -18.54 3.85 -58.75
C MET A 58 -17.23 3.41 -59.45
N ARG A 59 -17.26 2.10 -59.78
CA ARG A 59 -16.57 1.28 -60.80
C ARG A 59 -15.36 0.46 -60.28
N ASN A 60 -15.26 -0.87 -60.39
CA ASN A 60 -16.04 -1.92 -61.07
C ASN A 60 -15.86 -3.28 -60.34
N SER A 61 -16.88 -4.13 -60.37
CA SER A 61 -16.88 -5.57 -60.02
C SER A 61 -16.53 -6.42 -61.29
N PRO A 62 -16.40 -7.77 -61.28
CA PRO A 62 -17.44 -8.71 -60.80
C PRO A 62 -17.02 -10.10 -60.27
N SER A 63 -18.05 -10.81 -59.79
CA SER A 63 -18.23 -12.26 -59.65
C SER A 63 -17.48 -12.96 -58.50
N SER A 64 -18.06 -13.87 -57.71
CA SER A 64 -19.25 -14.72 -57.87
C SER A 64 -19.66 -15.35 -56.52
N SER A 65 -20.97 -15.41 -56.22
CA SER A 65 -21.58 -16.34 -55.24
C SER A 65 -22.18 -17.54 -55.98
N PRO A 66 -22.43 -18.70 -55.32
CA PRO A 66 -23.75 -18.93 -54.71
C PRO A 66 -23.67 -19.74 -53.38
N LYS A 67 -24.38 -19.33 -52.32
CA LYS A 67 -25.72 -19.76 -51.85
C LYS A 67 -25.86 -21.22 -51.33
N LEU A 68 -26.49 -21.29 -50.15
CA LEU A 68 -27.62 -22.16 -49.73
C LEU A 68 -27.37 -23.44 -48.88
N MET A 69 -28.14 -23.46 -47.76
CA MET A 69 -28.87 -24.58 -47.13
C MET A 69 -28.28 -25.30 -45.89
N ARG A 70 -28.99 -25.09 -44.76
CA ARG A 70 -29.49 -26.09 -43.78
C ARG A 70 -28.59 -27.29 -43.44
N HIS A 71 -28.12 -27.33 -42.20
CA HIS A 71 -27.80 -28.57 -41.49
C HIS A 71 -29.03 -29.11 -40.75
N ASP A 72 -29.28 -30.42 -40.86
CA ASP A 72 -29.43 -31.48 -39.81
C ASP A 72 -30.22 -32.69 -40.39
N PRO A 73 -30.18 -33.96 -39.89
CA PRO A 73 -29.52 -34.45 -38.67
C PRO A 73 -28.96 -35.91 -38.65
N LEU A 74 -28.27 -36.23 -37.53
CA LEU A 74 -28.01 -37.54 -36.86
C LEU A 74 -26.92 -38.51 -37.40
N LEU A 75 -25.88 -38.75 -36.57
CA LEU A 75 -25.59 -40.00 -35.82
C LEU A 75 -24.18 -39.94 -35.13
N ILE A 76 -24.14 -40.37 -33.86
CA ILE A 76 -23.08 -40.35 -32.79
C ILE A 76 -22.02 -41.47 -33.00
N PRO A 77 -20.86 -41.67 -32.26
CA PRO A 77 -20.14 -40.94 -31.18
C PRO A 77 -18.60 -40.73 -31.36
N GLY A 78 -18.02 -39.85 -30.53
CA GLY A 78 -16.72 -40.07 -29.90
C GLY A 78 -15.56 -39.20 -30.37
N ASN A 79 -15.17 -38.20 -29.56
CA ASN A 79 -13.85 -38.14 -28.91
C ASN A 79 -13.79 -36.92 -27.97
N ASP A 80 -13.76 -37.17 -26.66
CA ASP A 80 -13.27 -36.20 -25.67
C ASP A 80 -11.77 -35.98 -25.91
N GLN A 81 -11.38 -34.75 -26.25
CA GLN A 81 -10.03 -34.15 -26.43
C GLN A 81 -10.12 -33.27 -27.69
N ILE A 82 -10.13 -31.94 -27.65
CA ILE A 82 -9.07 -31.04 -27.17
C ILE A 82 -9.72 -29.67 -26.89
N ASP A 83 -9.88 -29.30 -25.62
CA ASP A 83 -9.95 -27.89 -25.20
C ASP A 83 -9.33 -27.83 -23.81
N ASN A 84 -8.02 -28.03 -23.77
CA ASN A 84 -7.25 -27.73 -22.58
C ASN A 84 -5.88 -27.15 -22.95
N MET A 85 -5.52 -26.14 -22.16
CA MET A 85 -4.19 -25.56 -21.96
C MET A 85 -3.82 -24.29 -22.75
N ASP A 86 -3.91 -23.20 -21.98
CA ASP A 86 -3.03 -22.03 -21.94
C ASP A 86 -3.49 -20.72 -22.61
N CYS A 87 -4.12 -19.83 -21.81
CA CYS A 87 -3.65 -18.44 -21.65
C CYS A 87 -4.46 -17.54 -20.68
N ASN A 88 -5.58 -17.95 -20.07
CA ASN A 88 -6.39 -17.03 -19.25
C ASN A 88 -6.03 -17.01 -17.75
N VAL A 89 -4.75 -17.19 -17.40
CA VAL A 89 -4.28 -16.88 -16.04
C VAL A 89 -4.37 -15.37 -15.90
N LYS A 90 -5.39 -14.86 -15.20
CA LYS A 90 -5.52 -13.43 -14.89
C LYS A 90 -4.28 -13.00 -14.10
N LYS A 91 -3.31 -12.39 -14.78
CA LYS A 91 -2.08 -11.86 -14.19
C LYS A 91 -2.32 -10.53 -13.47
N TYR A 92 -3.40 -9.85 -13.85
CA TYR A 92 -3.80 -8.55 -13.32
C TYR A 92 -5.23 -8.59 -12.81
N ASP A 93 -5.56 -7.60 -11.99
CA ASP A 93 -6.92 -7.38 -11.51
C ASP A 93 -7.84 -6.94 -12.67
N SER A 94 -9.14 -6.76 -12.39
CA SER A 94 -10.11 -6.36 -13.42
C SER A 94 -9.82 -5.00 -14.05
N THR A 95 -9.09 -4.12 -13.36
CA THR A 95 -8.72 -2.80 -13.88
C THR A 95 -7.42 -2.81 -14.69
N GLY A 96 -6.61 -3.86 -14.57
CA GLY A 96 -5.27 -3.92 -15.16
C GLY A 96 -4.22 -3.06 -14.44
N MET A 97 -4.56 -2.50 -13.27
CA MET A 97 -3.69 -1.59 -12.52
C MET A 97 -2.76 -2.33 -11.56
N PHE A 98 -3.12 -3.54 -11.13
CA PHE A 98 -2.35 -4.28 -10.14
C PHE A 98 -2.18 -5.75 -10.52
N HIS A 99 -1.05 -6.33 -10.12
CA HIS A 99 -0.83 -7.77 -10.22
C HIS A 99 -1.79 -8.51 -9.31
N TRP A 100 -2.35 -9.61 -9.83
CA TRP A 100 -3.37 -10.37 -9.16
C TRP A 100 -3.10 -11.87 -9.30
N CYS A 101 -3.45 -12.64 -8.28
CA CYS A 101 -3.42 -14.09 -8.30
C CYS A 101 -4.71 -14.69 -7.74
N ALA A 102 -4.87 -16.00 -7.96
CA ALA A 102 -5.91 -16.76 -7.31
C ALA A 102 -5.83 -16.59 -5.77
N PRO A 103 -6.98 -16.56 -5.08
CA PRO A 103 -7.01 -16.42 -3.63
C PRO A 103 -6.24 -17.57 -2.97
N LYS A 104 -5.29 -17.23 -2.08
CA LYS A 104 -4.48 -18.18 -1.33
C LYS A 104 -5.00 -18.34 0.09
N GLU A 105 -5.17 -19.58 0.52
CA GLU A 105 -5.35 -19.92 1.93
C GLU A 105 -4.14 -19.46 2.74
N ILE A 106 -4.37 -19.00 3.96
CA ILE A 106 -3.31 -18.40 4.77
C ILE A 106 -2.21 -19.42 5.12
N GLU A 107 -2.58 -20.69 5.29
CA GLU A 107 -1.67 -21.79 5.59
C GLU A 107 -0.60 -21.97 4.51
N LYS A 108 -0.90 -21.61 3.25
CA LYS A 108 0.04 -21.75 2.12
C LYS A 108 1.10 -20.65 2.05
N VAL A 109 0.92 -19.57 2.80
CA VAL A 109 1.85 -18.43 2.83
C VAL A 109 2.60 -18.30 4.15
N ILE A 110 2.15 -19.04 5.18
CA ILE A 110 2.83 -19.15 6.46
C ILE A 110 4.11 -19.95 6.27
N LEU A 111 5.22 -19.37 6.73
CA LEU A 111 6.52 -20.01 6.80
C LEU A 111 6.84 -20.27 8.26
N THR A 112 7.41 -21.44 8.55
CA THR A 112 8.15 -21.66 9.78
C THR A 112 9.50 -20.96 9.73
N ARG A 113 10.13 -20.75 10.89
CA ARG A 113 11.48 -20.17 10.96
C ARG A 113 12.50 -20.95 10.11
N SER A 114 12.41 -22.28 10.10
CA SER A 114 13.30 -23.14 9.31
C SER A 114 13.03 -23.02 7.81
N GLU A 115 11.78 -22.98 7.39
CA GLU A 115 11.42 -22.78 5.97
C GLU A 115 11.84 -21.41 5.47
N ALA A 116 11.67 -20.36 6.28
CA ALA A 116 12.16 -19.03 5.97
C ALA A 116 13.68 -19.01 5.78
N ALA A 117 14.44 -19.65 6.69
CA ALA A 117 15.90 -19.73 6.59
C ALA A 117 16.38 -20.54 5.36
N MET A 118 15.61 -21.55 4.93
CA MET A 118 15.91 -22.30 3.70
C MET A 118 15.54 -21.54 2.43
N THR A 119 14.56 -20.63 2.52
CA THR A 119 14.15 -19.76 1.43
C THR A 119 15.11 -18.58 1.39
N VAL A 120 16.18 -18.65 0.59
CA VAL A 120 17.17 -17.57 0.48
C VAL A 120 16.53 -16.33 -0.14
N LEU A 121 15.96 -15.47 0.71
CA LEU A 121 15.33 -14.20 0.33
C LEU A 121 16.38 -13.09 0.29
N SER A 122 16.42 -12.36 -0.81
CA SER A 122 17.27 -11.18 -1.03
C SER A 122 16.52 -10.17 -1.89
N GLY A 123 16.74 -8.89 -1.67
CA GLY A 123 16.03 -7.82 -2.37
C GLY A 123 14.52 -7.89 -2.14
N HIS A 124 14.12 -8.06 -0.88
CA HIS A 124 12.74 -8.25 -0.44
C HIS A 124 12.36 -7.19 0.60
N VAL A 125 11.07 -7.06 0.91
CA VAL A 125 10.56 -6.14 1.91
C VAL A 125 10.13 -6.94 3.14
N VAL A 126 10.68 -6.59 4.30
CA VAL A 126 10.25 -7.14 5.59
C VAL A 126 9.29 -6.15 6.23
N VAL A 127 8.11 -6.60 6.65
CA VAL A 127 7.13 -5.76 7.34
C VAL A 127 6.91 -6.32 8.73
N CYS A 128 7.51 -5.64 9.71
CA CYS A 128 7.40 -5.91 11.13
C CYS A 128 6.11 -5.29 11.67
N ILE A 129 5.22 -6.11 12.22
CA ILE A 129 3.91 -5.66 12.70
C ILE A 129 3.78 -5.99 14.18
N PHE A 130 3.51 -4.95 14.96
CA PHE A 130 3.06 -5.06 16.34
C PHE A 130 1.53 -4.98 16.39
N GLY A 131 0.88 -6.09 16.69
CA GLY A 131 -0.56 -6.16 16.79
C GLY A 131 -1.02 -7.44 17.47
N ASP A 132 -2.19 -7.39 18.08
CA ASP A 132 -2.83 -8.50 18.77
C ASP A 132 -4.28 -8.71 18.29
N VAL A 133 -5.00 -9.64 18.92
CA VAL A 133 -6.38 -9.96 18.53
C VAL A 133 -7.37 -8.81 18.73
N SER A 134 -7.07 -7.88 19.64
CA SER A 134 -7.87 -6.71 20.01
C SER A 134 -7.46 -5.43 19.28
N SER A 135 -6.24 -5.36 18.75
CA SER A 135 -5.72 -4.20 18.03
C SER A 135 -6.55 -3.83 16.80
N ALA A 136 -6.58 -2.55 16.45
CA ALA A 136 -7.25 -2.06 15.25
C ALA A 136 -6.54 -2.57 13.97
N LEU A 137 -7.31 -2.71 12.89
CA LEU A 137 -6.76 -3.09 11.59
C LEU A 137 -6.05 -1.89 10.96
N ILE A 138 -4.76 -2.03 10.63
CA ILE A 138 -3.96 -1.01 9.93
C ILE A 138 -4.46 -0.87 8.48
N GLY A 139 -4.93 -1.98 7.88
CA GLY A 139 -5.29 -2.03 6.47
C GLY A 139 -4.06 -2.23 5.57
N LEU A 140 -3.34 -3.33 5.78
CA LEU A 140 -2.08 -3.66 5.10
C LEU A 140 -2.20 -3.71 3.57
N ARG A 141 -3.42 -3.87 3.05
CA ARG A 141 -3.71 -3.74 1.62
C ARG A 141 -3.21 -2.42 1.02
N ASN A 142 -3.24 -1.32 1.78
CA ASN A 142 -2.78 -0.02 1.31
C ASN A 142 -1.25 0.05 1.16
N LEU A 143 -0.51 -0.78 1.90
CA LEU A 143 0.94 -0.94 1.75
C LEU A 143 1.29 -1.87 0.58
N VAL A 144 0.60 -3.01 0.48
CA VAL A 144 0.93 -4.04 -0.53
C VAL A 144 0.52 -3.61 -1.94
N MET A 145 -0.60 -2.90 -2.08
CA MET A 145 -1.16 -2.59 -3.40
C MET A 145 -0.23 -1.74 -4.29
N PRO A 146 0.36 -0.63 -3.81
CA PRO A 146 1.32 0.14 -4.62
C PRO A 146 2.56 -0.67 -5.02
N LEU A 147 3.03 -1.56 -4.13
CA LEU A 147 4.15 -2.48 -4.38
C LEU A 147 3.79 -3.63 -5.35
N ARG A 148 2.55 -3.66 -5.85
CA ARG A 148 2.04 -4.63 -6.83
C ARG A 148 1.48 -3.95 -8.07
N ALA A 149 1.74 -2.66 -8.26
CA ALA A 149 1.32 -1.91 -9.44
C ALA A 149 1.80 -2.56 -10.75
N SER A 150 1.01 -2.39 -11.81
CA SER A 150 1.24 -3.01 -13.13
C SER A 150 2.39 -2.39 -13.92
N ASN A 151 2.93 -1.26 -13.45
CA ASN A 151 4.13 -0.63 -14.01
C ASN A 151 5.43 -1.40 -13.71
N PHE A 152 5.42 -2.36 -12.79
CA PHE A 152 6.53 -3.30 -12.56
C PHE A 152 6.31 -4.60 -13.33
N HIS A 153 7.38 -5.26 -13.75
CA HIS A 153 7.27 -6.62 -14.25
C HIS A 153 7.18 -7.61 -13.07
N TYR A 154 6.55 -8.77 -13.29
CA TYR A 154 6.39 -9.78 -12.24
C TYR A 154 7.71 -10.19 -11.55
N HIS A 155 8.82 -10.24 -12.30
CA HIS A 155 10.13 -10.60 -11.76
C HIS A 155 10.75 -9.48 -10.91
N GLU A 156 10.43 -8.21 -11.19
CA GLU A 156 10.87 -7.03 -10.42
C GLU A 156 10.11 -6.87 -9.10
N LEU A 157 8.92 -7.47 -8.99
CA LEU A 157 8.12 -7.43 -7.76
C LEU A 157 8.92 -7.99 -6.57
N LYS A 158 9.10 -7.14 -5.57
CA LYS A 158 9.72 -7.47 -4.30
C LYS A 158 8.82 -8.43 -3.52
N HIS A 159 9.41 -9.50 -3.00
CA HIS A 159 8.71 -10.41 -2.09
C HIS A 159 8.44 -9.67 -0.78
N ILE A 160 7.24 -9.78 -0.22
CA ILE A 160 6.87 -9.15 1.06
C ILE A 160 6.75 -10.24 2.12
N VAL A 161 7.47 -10.10 3.22
CA VAL A 161 7.40 -11.00 4.38
C VAL A 161 6.87 -10.24 5.58
N PHE A 162 5.69 -10.62 6.05
CA PHE A 162 5.12 -10.09 7.29
C PHE A 162 5.68 -10.87 8.49
N VAL A 163 6.23 -10.16 9.48
CA VAL A 163 6.71 -10.74 10.74
C VAL A 163 5.85 -10.17 11.87
N GLY A 164 5.09 -11.04 12.55
CA GLY A 164 4.19 -10.61 13.63
C GLY A 164 3.23 -11.70 14.11
N SER A 165 2.28 -11.31 14.95
CA SER A 165 1.23 -12.21 15.46
C SER A 165 0.36 -12.74 14.31
N ILE A 166 0.22 -14.06 14.28
CA ILE A 166 -0.65 -14.72 13.30
C ILE A 166 -2.13 -14.44 13.56
N GLU A 167 -2.51 -14.23 14.82
CA GLU A 167 -3.87 -13.89 15.23
C GLU A 167 -4.29 -12.54 14.63
N TYR A 168 -3.39 -11.56 14.64
CA TYR A 168 -3.61 -10.27 13.97
C TYR A 168 -3.69 -10.44 12.45
N LEU A 169 -2.67 -11.09 11.85
CA LEU A 169 -2.56 -11.23 10.40
C LEU A 169 -3.70 -12.03 9.76
N LYS A 170 -4.28 -13.00 10.47
CA LYS A 170 -5.48 -13.71 10.03
C LYS A 170 -6.66 -12.78 9.73
N ARG A 171 -6.81 -11.71 10.51
CA ARG A 171 -7.89 -10.72 10.34
C ARG A 171 -7.65 -9.82 9.13
N GLU A 172 -6.40 -9.50 8.82
CA GLU A 172 -6.00 -8.70 7.65
C GLU A 172 -5.98 -9.51 6.34
N TRP A 173 -5.79 -10.83 6.41
CA TRP A 173 -5.50 -11.70 5.26
C TRP A 173 -6.59 -11.70 4.19
N GLU A 174 -7.86 -11.50 4.58
CA GLU A 174 -8.99 -11.35 3.66
C GLU A 174 -8.77 -10.26 2.60
N THR A 175 -7.96 -9.25 2.92
CA THR A 175 -7.67 -8.14 2.00
C THR A 175 -6.40 -8.35 1.18
N LEU A 176 -5.60 -9.39 1.50
CA LEU A 176 -4.25 -9.62 0.98
C LEU A 176 -4.13 -10.88 0.11
N HIS A 177 -5.01 -11.87 0.26
CA HIS A 177 -4.86 -13.21 -0.32
C HIS A 177 -4.79 -13.28 -1.86
N ASN A 178 -5.07 -12.18 -2.56
CA ASN A 178 -4.98 -12.07 -4.01
C ASN A 178 -3.67 -11.45 -4.52
N PHE A 179 -2.74 -11.07 -3.65
CA PHE A 179 -1.46 -10.52 -4.08
C PHE A 179 -0.39 -11.61 -4.23
N PRO A 180 0.43 -11.55 -5.31
CA PRO A 180 1.54 -12.47 -5.48
C PRO A 180 2.72 -12.13 -4.54
N LYS A 181 3.60 -13.11 -4.32
CA LYS A 181 4.86 -12.96 -3.55
C LYS A 181 4.67 -12.34 -2.15
N VAL A 182 3.72 -12.87 -1.39
CA VAL A 182 3.47 -12.49 0.01
C VAL A 182 3.64 -13.73 0.88
N SER A 183 4.40 -13.59 1.96
CA SER A 183 4.63 -14.63 2.97
C SER A 183 4.42 -14.06 4.37
N ILE A 184 4.15 -14.95 5.32
CA ILE A 184 3.97 -14.61 6.74
C ILE A 184 4.92 -15.48 7.55
N LEU A 185 5.71 -14.87 8.42
CA LEU A 185 6.45 -15.56 9.47
C LEU A 185 5.77 -15.25 10.82
N PRO A 186 5.02 -16.21 11.39
CA PRO A 186 4.46 -16.06 12.72
C PRO A 186 5.57 -15.89 13.75
N GLY A 187 5.55 -14.79 14.50
CA GLY A 187 6.60 -14.48 15.46
C GLY A 187 6.47 -13.08 16.03
N THR A 188 7.58 -12.52 16.51
CA THR A 188 7.65 -11.14 17.00
C THR A 188 8.82 -10.41 16.34
N PRO A 189 8.65 -9.15 15.91
CA PRO A 189 9.76 -8.35 15.38
C PRO A 189 10.90 -8.12 16.39
N LEU A 190 10.67 -8.32 17.69
CA LEU A 190 11.73 -8.21 18.71
C LEU A 190 12.64 -9.46 18.75
N SER A 191 12.21 -10.57 18.16
CA SER A 191 12.97 -11.82 18.11
C SER A 191 14.02 -11.75 17.00
N ARG A 192 15.29 -11.58 17.40
CA ARG A 192 16.43 -11.63 16.46
C ARG A 192 16.50 -12.93 15.66
N ALA A 193 16.00 -14.04 16.20
CA ALA A 193 15.96 -15.32 15.50
C ALA A 193 15.01 -15.29 14.30
N ASP A 194 13.86 -14.63 14.44
CA ASP A 194 12.89 -14.49 13.35
C ASP A 194 13.41 -13.52 12.28
N LEU A 195 14.01 -12.39 12.71
CA LEU A 195 14.65 -11.42 11.81
C LEU A 195 15.83 -12.01 11.02
N ARG A 196 16.65 -12.86 11.66
CA ARG A 196 17.72 -13.60 10.97
C ARG A 196 17.16 -14.62 9.99
N ALA A 197 16.08 -15.32 10.35
CA ALA A 197 15.49 -16.34 9.48
C ALA A 197 14.92 -15.76 8.18
N VAL A 198 14.45 -14.51 8.19
CA VAL A 198 14.02 -13.82 6.97
C VAL A 198 15.16 -13.14 6.20
N ASN A 199 16.41 -13.26 6.66
CA ASN A 199 17.58 -12.58 6.09
C ASN A 199 17.40 -11.05 6.00
N ILE A 200 17.03 -10.42 7.13
CA ILE A 200 16.79 -8.96 7.17
C ILE A 200 17.99 -8.13 6.67
N ASN A 201 19.22 -8.63 6.80
CA ASN A 201 20.44 -8.00 6.27
C ASN A 201 20.50 -7.95 4.74
N LEU A 202 19.64 -8.71 4.03
CA LEU A 202 19.55 -8.74 2.58
C LEU A 202 18.22 -8.15 2.07
N CYS A 203 17.45 -7.49 2.94
CA CYS A 203 16.21 -6.81 2.55
C CYS A 203 16.51 -5.45 1.91
N ASP A 204 15.64 -5.00 0.99
CA ASP A 204 15.73 -3.65 0.41
C ASP A 204 15.09 -2.60 1.33
N MET A 205 14.18 -3.03 2.21
CA MET A 205 13.52 -2.17 3.18
C MET A 205 12.90 -3.03 4.30
N CYS A 206 13.08 -2.60 5.55
CA CYS A 206 12.34 -3.06 6.71
C CYS A 206 11.34 -1.98 7.13
N VAL A 207 10.05 -2.31 7.13
CA VAL A 207 8.97 -1.41 7.55
C VAL A 207 8.49 -1.84 8.92
N ILE A 208 8.45 -0.93 9.89
CA ILE A 208 7.99 -1.21 11.26
C ILE A 208 6.70 -0.43 11.52
N LEU A 209 5.62 -1.17 11.80
CA LEU A 209 4.27 -0.63 12.03
C LEU A 209 3.72 -1.11 13.37
N SER A 210 2.90 -0.28 14.02
CA SER A 210 2.19 -0.65 15.25
C SER A 210 0.69 -0.44 15.11
N ALA A 211 -0.08 -1.50 15.39
CA ALA A 211 -1.53 -1.49 15.52
C ALA A 211 -2.00 -1.23 16.96
N ASN A 212 -1.07 -1.19 17.92
CA ASN A 212 -1.33 -1.12 19.36
C ASN A 212 -1.55 0.31 19.88
N GLN A 213 -1.76 1.28 19.00
CA GLN A 213 -1.73 2.72 19.28
C GLN A 213 -2.82 3.17 20.27
N ASN A 214 -3.94 2.44 20.40
CA ASN A 214 -5.13 2.90 21.14
C ASN A 214 -5.21 2.44 22.61
N ASN A 215 -4.30 1.58 23.07
CA ASN A 215 -4.42 0.91 24.38
C ASN A 215 -3.53 1.54 25.48
N ILE A 216 -2.84 2.64 25.20
CA ILE A 216 -1.85 3.26 26.11
C ILE A 216 -2.27 4.69 26.44
N ASP A 217 -2.47 4.98 27.73
CA ASP A 217 -2.88 6.29 28.23
C ASP A 217 -1.77 7.34 28.12
N ASP A 218 -0.50 6.92 28.13
CA ASP A 218 0.67 7.80 27.97
C ASP A 218 1.08 7.88 26.50
N THR A 219 0.89 9.05 25.90
CA THR A 219 1.21 9.33 24.49
C THR A 219 2.70 9.15 24.17
N SER A 220 3.59 9.34 25.15
CA SER A 220 5.03 9.14 24.94
C SER A 220 5.40 7.66 24.76
N LEU A 221 4.61 6.74 25.33
CA LEU A 221 4.88 5.31 25.32
C LEU A 221 4.24 4.56 24.16
N GLN A 222 3.51 5.25 23.28
CA GLN A 222 2.81 4.64 22.14
C GLN A 222 3.77 3.99 21.13
N ASP A 223 4.95 4.59 20.92
CA ASP A 223 5.92 4.14 19.91
C ASP A 223 7.00 3.20 20.45
N LYS A 224 6.89 2.78 21.73
CA LYS A 224 7.94 2.01 22.42
C LYS A 224 8.34 0.74 21.65
N GLU A 225 7.37 0.02 21.09
CA GLU A 225 7.62 -1.25 20.39
C GLU A 225 8.34 -1.00 19.05
N CYS A 226 7.92 0.04 18.33
CA CYS A 226 8.53 0.46 17.07
C CYS A 226 9.99 0.88 17.27
N ILE A 227 10.26 1.75 18.24
CA ILE A 227 11.62 2.22 18.55
C ILE A 227 12.51 1.06 18.99
N LEU A 228 12.03 0.22 19.93
CA LEU A 228 12.79 -0.93 20.41
C LEU A 228 13.13 -1.90 19.28
N ALA A 229 12.22 -2.14 18.34
CA ALA A 229 12.47 -2.97 17.17
C ALA A 229 13.54 -2.36 16.25
N SER A 230 13.45 -1.06 15.98
CA SER A 230 14.42 -0.34 15.16
C SER A 230 15.84 -0.42 15.76
N LEU A 231 15.99 -0.10 17.04
CA LEU A 231 17.27 -0.19 17.76
C LEU A 231 17.78 -1.63 17.86
N ASN A 232 16.86 -2.60 18.02
CA ASN A 232 17.20 -4.02 18.03
C ASN A 232 17.81 -4.46 16.70
N ILE A 233 17.24 -4.05 15.56
CA ILE A 233 17.75 -4.35 14.21
C ILE A 233 19.11 -3.67 14.01
N LYS A 234 19.23 -2.37 14.32
CA LYS A 234 20.49 -1.63 14.19
C LYS A 234 21.65 -2.26 14.97
N SER A 235 21.35 -2.86 16.12
CA SER A 235 22.34 -3.55 16.98
C SER A 235 22.61 -5.01 16.62
N MET A 236 22.01 -5.54 15.54
CA MET A 236 22.34 -6.89 15.04
C MET A 236 23.69 -6.89 14.33
N GLN A 237 24.39 -8.03 14.40
CA GLN A 237 25.64 -8.30 13.69
C GLN A 237 25.46 -9.54 12.83
N PHE A 238 25.96 -9.50 11.60
CA PHE A 238 25.82 -10.57 10.61
C PHE A 238 27.19 -11.06 10.18
N ASP A 239 27.37 -12.37 10.17
CA ASP A 239 28.62 -12.99 9.72
C ASP A 239 28.58 -13.13 8.19
N ASP A 240 29.64 -12.72 7.51
CA ASP A 240 29.80 -12.78 6.03
C ASP A 240 29.88 -14.21 5.46
N SER A 241 29.61 -15.24 6.26
CA SER A 241 29.76 -16.64 5.87
C SER A 241 28.83 -17.04 4.70
N ILE A 242 27.73 -16.31 4.49
CA ILE A 242 26.79 -16.55 3.38
C ILE A 242 27.41 -16.14 2.01
N GLY A 243 28.28 -15.13 1.97
CA GLY A 243 28.98 -14.73 0.74
C GLY A 243 30.12 -15.67 0.33
N VAL A 244 30.66 -16.44 1.28
CA VAL A 244 31.78 -17.37 1.05
C VAL A 244 31.30 -18.71 0.48
N LEU A 245 30.09 -19.16 0.81
CA LEU A 245 29.57 -20.45 0.33
C LEU A 245 29.19 -20.44 -1.17
N GLN A 246 28.92 -19.28 -1.76
CA GLN A 246 28.72 -19.18 -3.22
C GLN A 246 30.04 -19.21 -4.02
N ALA A 247 31.16 -18.79 -3.41
CA ALA A 247 32.47 -18.79 -4.04
C ALA A 247 33.12 -20.19 -4.12
N ASN A 248 32.65 -21.16 -3.31
CA ASN A 248 33.19 -22.54 -3.31
C ASN A 248 32.54 -23.49 -4.33
N SER A 249 31.77 -22.98 -5.29
CA SER A 249 31.20 -23.81 -6.37
C SER A 249 32.06 -23.88 -7.65
N GLN A 250 33.28 -23.31 -7.65
CA GLN A 250 34.22 -23.48 -8.76
C GLN A 250 35.55 -24.12 -8.33
N GLY A 251 35.84 -25.27 -8.92
CA GLY A 251 37.22 -25.61 -9.30
C GLY A 251 37.88 -26.75 -8.54
N PHE A 252 37.53 -27.99 -8.88
CA PHE A 252 38.48 -29.10 -8.82
C PHE A 252 39.66 -28.75 -9.75
N THR A 253 40.81 -28.41 -9.18
CA THR A 253 42.07 -28.22 -9.93
C THR A 253 42.89 -29.51 -9.83
N PRO A 254 43.29 -30.15 -10.95
CA PRO A 254 44.19 -31.30 -10.88
C PRO A 254 45.59 -30.84 -10.44
N PRO A 255 46.36 -31.71 -9.76
CA PRO A 255 47.72 -31.37 -9.33
C PRO A 255 48.64 -31.23 -10.55
N GLY A 256 49.28 -30.07 -10.72
CA GLY A 256 50.38 -29.92 -11.69
C GLY A 256 50.40 -28.67 -12.58
N MET A 257 49.79 -27.55 -12.21
CA MET A 257 49.95 -26.28 -12.95
C MET A 257 50.30 -25.12 -12.02
N ASP A 258 51.58 -24.82 -11.96
CA ASP A 258 52.10 -23.57 -11.39
C ASP A 258 51.66 -22.40 -12.28
N ARG A 259 50.87 -21.48 -11.72
CA ARG A 259 50.61 -20.18 -12.35
C ARG A 259 51.16 -19.07 -11.45
N SER A 260 52.37 -18.67 -11.77
CA SER A 260 52.90 -17.35 -11.51
C SER A 260 52.17 -16.31 -12.39
N SER A 261 52.00 -15.10 -11.84
CA SER A 261 51.55 -13.83 -12.45
C SER A 261 50.09 -13.43 -12.18
N PRO A 262 49.85 -12.30 -11.48
CA PRO A 262 48.55 -11.64 -11.41
C PRO A 262 48.51 -10.54 -12.50
N ASP A 263 47.85 -10.80 -13.62
CA ASP A 263 47.40 -9.70 -14.48
C ASP A 263 46.23 -10.11 -15.38
N ASN A 264 45.18 -9.29 -15.28
CA ASN A 264 44.04 -9.13 -16.19
C ASN A 264 43.24 -10.39 -16.62
N SER A 265 42.10 -10.58 -15.95
CA SER A 265 40.90 -11.13 -16.62
C SER A 265 39.68 -10.22 -16.37
N PRO A 266 38.95 -9.79 -17.40
CA PRO A 266 37.79 -8.91 -17.24
C PRO A 266 36.56 -9.77 -16.92
N VAL A 267 36.29 -10.00 -15.63
CA VAL A 267 35.03 -10.60 -15.21
C VAL A 267 34.00 -9.49 -15.05
N HIS A 268 33.02 -9.55 -15.94
CA HIS A 268 31.78 -8.80 -16.00
C HIS A 268 31.19 -8.47 -14.60
N GLY A 269 31.33 -7.21 -14.18
CA GLY A 269 30.20 -6.29 -13.99
C GLY A 269 29.01 -6.68 -13.11
N MET A 270 29.09 -7.66 -12.21
CA MET A 270 28.13 -7.75 -11.11
C MET A 270 28.63 -6.90 -9.95
N LEU A 271 28.09 -5.68 -9.82
CA LEU A 271 28.13 -4.92 -8.57
C LEU A 271 27.69 -5.87 -7.45
N ARG A 272 28.64 -6.40 -6.68
CA ARG A 272 28.31 -7.10 -5.44
C ARG A 272 27.59 -6.07 -4.57
N GLN A 273 26.34 -6.36 -4.24
CA GLN A 273 25.65 -5.64 -3.17
C GLN A 273 26.58 -5.65 -1.95
N PRO A 274 26.87 -4.50 -1.32
CA PRO A 274 27.72 -4.48 -0.14
C PRO A 274 27.10 -5.43 0.89
N SER A 275 27.87 -6.44 1.31
CA SER A 275 27.41 -7.36 2.32
C SER A 275 27.20 -6.55 3.60
N ILE A 276 25.95 -6.44 4.04
CA ILE A 276 25.62 -5.73 5.27
C ILE A 276 26.06 -6.62 6.44
N THR A 277 27.22 -6.28 7.00
CA THR A 277 27.81 -6.97 8.16
C THR A 277 27.23 -6.45 9.48
N THR A 278 26.77 -5.20 9.50
CA THR A 278 26.23 -4.53 10.69
C THR A 278 24.79 -4.09 10.44
N GLY A 279 23.92 -4.24 11.44
CA GLY A 279 22.50 -3.90 11.34
C GLY A 279 22.23 -2.41 11.13
N VAL A 280 23.18 -1.54 11.46
CA VAL A 280 23.09 -0.08 11.27
C VAL A 280 22.85 0.30 9.81
N ASN A 281 23.36 -0.48 8.86
CA ASN A 281 23.23 -0.22 7.43
C ASN A 281 21.94 -0.81 6.80
N ILE A 282 21.08 -1.44 7.59
CA ILE A 282 19.81 -1.98 7.08
C ILE A 282 18.86 -0.80 6.85
N PRO A 283 18.27 -0.67 5.65
CA PRO A 283 17.28 0.36 5.38
C PRO A 283 16.00 0.06 6.17
N ILE A 284 15.66 0.94 7.12
CA ILE A 284 14.50 0.80 8.00
C ILE A 284 13.66 2.08 7.89
N ILE A 285 12.34 1.92 7.75
CA ILE A 285 11.35 2.97 7.94
C ILE A 285 10.43 2.61 9.11
N THR A 286 10.33 3.51 10.08
CA THR A 286 9.56 3.31 11.31
C THR A 286 8.40 4.29 11.35
N GLU A 287 7.17 3.80 11.51
CA GLU A 287 6.01 4.64 11.79
C GLU A 287 6.08 5.14 13.24
N LEU A 288 5.87 6.45 13.43
CA LEU A 288 5.78 7.10 14.73
C LEU A 288 4.44 7.85 14.85
N VAL A 289 3.80 7.73 16.00
CA VAL A 289 2.60 8.48 16.34
C VAL A 289 2.97 9.82 16.98
N ASN A 290 3.97 9.80 17.88
CA ASN A 290 4.41 11.01 18.56
C ASN A 290 5.71 11.54 17.95
N ASP A 291 5.67 12.78 17.46
CA ASP A 291 6.80 13.44 16.79
C ASP A 291 8.05 13.52 17.68
N THR A 292 7.87 13.74 19.00
CA THR A 292 9.00 13.88 19.94
C THR A 292 9.80 12.58 20.11
N ASN A 293 9.22 11.43 19.74
CA ASN A 293 9.87 10.13 19.86
C ASN A 293 10.89 9.88 18.74
N VAL A 294 10.94 10.73 17.71
CA VAL A 294 11.87 10.60 16.58
C VAL A 294 13.34 10.60 17.02
N GLN A 295 13.67 11.38 18.06
CA GLN A 295 15.02 11.49 18.63
C GLN A 295 15.57 10.16 19.16
N PHE A 296 14.71 9.17 19.43
CA PHE A 296 15.16 7.87 19.96
C PHE A 296 15.62 6.90 18.86
N LEU A 297 15.48 7.25 17.58
CA LEU A 297 15.84 6.38 16.47
C LEU A 297 17.34 6.43 16.13
N ASP A 298 17.99 7.58 16.27
CA ASP A 298 19.43 7.75 16.07
C ASP A 298 20.06 8.32 17.34
N GLN A 299 21.00 7.57 17.94
CA GLN A 299 21.65 7.95 19.21
C GLN A 299 22.86 8.87 19.01
N ASP A 300 23.35 8.97 17.77
CA ASP A 300 24.47 9.83 17.38
C ASP A 300 24.00 11.24 16.98
N ASP A 301 22.70 11.51 17.08
CA ASP A 301 22.11 12.80 16.76
C ASP A 301 22.22 13.74 17.98
N ASP A 302 22.89 14.88 17.79
CA ASP A 302 23.12 15.90 18.82
C ASP A 302 21.98 16.96 18.84
N ASP A 303 20.85 16.66 18.19
CA ASP A 303 19.70 17.56 18.09
C ASP A 303 19.13 17.94 19.48
N ASP A 304 18.82 19.23 19.64
CA ASP A 304 18.13 19.72 20.84
C ASP A 304 16.73 19.08 20.95
N PRO A 305 16.22 18.81 22.17
CA PRO A 305 14.90 18.19 22.36
C PRO A 305 13.73 19.01 21.81
N ASP A 306 13.96 20.30 21.53
CA ASP A 306 12.97 21.23 20.95
C ASP A 306 13.09 21.36 19.42
N THR A 307 13.90 20.52 18.77
CA THR A 307 14.08 20.52 17.30
C THR A 307 12.79 20.10 16.60
N GLU A 308 12.35 20.90 15.62
CA GLU A 308 11.15 20.59 14.84
C GLU A 308 11.36 19.30 14.00
N LEU A 309 10.33 18.46 13.92
CA LEU A 309 10.41 17.12 13.29
C LEU A 309 11.11 17.13 11.91
N TYR A 310 10.82 18.10 11.05
CA TYR A 310 11.36 18.14 9.69
C TYR A 310 12.85 18.48 9.60
N LEU A 311 13.45 18.96 10.70
CA LEU A 311 14.88 19.23 10.81
C LEU A 311 15.67 18.04 11.39
N THR A 312 14.98 17.08 12.01
CA THR A 312 15.62 15.91 12.63
C THR A 312 16.22 14.96 11.60
N GLN A 313 17.36 14.36 11.92
CA GLN A 313 18.06 13.46 11.00
C GLN A 313 17.20 12.26 10.56
N PRO A 314 16.49 11.53 11.46
CA PRO A 314 15.73 10.35 11.05
C PRO A 314 14.60 10.69 10.07
N PHE A 315 13.98 11.87 10.21
CA PHE A 315 12.96 12.32 9.27
C PHE A 315 13.57 12.73 7.93
N ALA A 316 14.65 13.53 7.94
CA ALA A 316 15.33 13.99 6.74
C ALA A 316 15.93 12.84 5.91
N CYS A 317 16.43 11.80 6.57
CA CYS A 317 16.93 10.58 5.94
C CYS A 317 15.82 9.62 5.48
N GLY A 318 14.56 9.87 5.86
CA GLY A 318 13.43 9.01 5.51
C GLY A 318 13.38 7.67 6.28
N THR A 319 14.03 7.59 7.45
CA THR A 319 14.00 6.41 8.33
C THR A 319 12.86 6.46 9.36
N ALA A 320 12.26 7.64 9.55
CA ALA A 320 11.07 7.87 10.36
C ALA A 320 9.92 8.44 9.52
N PHE A 321 8.70 7.98 9.77
CA PHE A 321 7.49 8.56 9.20
C PHE A 321 6.48 8.85 10.31
N ALA A 322 6.20 10.13 10.55
CA ALA A 322 5.23 10.55 11.57
C ALA A 322 3.83 10.73 10.97
N VAL A 323 2.81 10.28 11.71
CA VAL A 323 1.40 10.38 11.29
C VAL A 323 0.93 11.84 11.22
N SER A 324 1.49 12.73 12.05
CA SER A 324 1.21 14.18 12.11
C SER A 324 1.40 14.90 10.76
N VAL A 325 2.25 14.37 9.88
CA VAL A 325 2.44 14.91 8.52
C VAL A 325 1.14 14.88 7.71
N LEU A 326 0.25 13.92 7.98
CA LEU A 326 -1.04 13.79 7.31
C LEU A 326 -2.03 14.89 7.75
N ASP A 327 -1.88 15.47 8.94
CA ASP A 327 -2.71 16.60 9.37
C ASP A 327 -2.39 17.87 8.57
N SER A 328 -1.12 18.04 8.19
CA SER A 328 -0.71 19.12 7.29
C SER A 328 -1.33 18.97 5.88
N LEU A 329 -1.56 17.73 5.44
CA LEU A 329 -2.23 17.46 4.17
C LEU A 329 -3.69 17.93 4.14
N MET A 330 -4.39 17.91 5.29
CA MET A 330 -5.75 18.45 5.39
C MET A 330 -5.78 19.94 5.06
N SER A 331 -4.82 20.70 5.62
CA SER A 331 -4.67 22.12 5.32
C SER A 331 -4.32 22.37 3.85
N ALA A 332 -3.39 21.59 3.29
CA ALA A 332 -3.03 21.71 1.87
C ALA A 332 -4.22 21.43 0.94
N THR A 333 -5.01 20.40 1.26
CA THR A 333 -6.20 20.01 0.47
C THR A 333 -7.31 21.05 0.54
N TYR A 334 -7.45 21.76 1.67
CA TYR A 334 -8.40 22.87 1.80
C TYR A 334 -8.11 24.00 0.80
N PHE A 335 -6.83 24.33 0.58
CA PHE A 335 -6.45 25.38 -0.37
C PHE A 335 -6.43 24.91 -1.83
N ASN A 336 -6.13 23.63 -2.09
CA ASN A 336 -6.13 23.07 -3.44
C ASN A 336 -6.55 21.60 -3.42
N ASP A 337 -7.73 21.32 -3.95
CA ASP A 337 -8.33 19.99 -4.05
C ASP A 337 -7.53 19.02 -4.94
N ASN A 338 -6.77 19.55 -5.90
CA ASN A 338 -5.94 18.76 -6.79
C ASN A 338 -4.72 18.16 -6.07
N ILE A 339 -4.27 18.74 -4.94
CA ILE A 339 -3.11 18.23 -4.18
C ILE A 339 -3.38 16.80 -3.69
N LEU A 340 -4.55 16.56 -3.09
CA LEU A 340 -4.91 15.22 -2.62
C LEU A 340 -5.03 14.24 -3.78
N THR A 341 -5.59 14.67 -4.91
CA THR A 341 -5.73 13.84 -6.10
C THR A 341 -4.37 13.45 -6.68
N LEU A 342 -3.44 14.41 -6.76
CA LEU A 342 -2.07 14.20 -7.22
C LEU A 342 -1.32 13.23 -6.30
N ILE A 343 -1.30 13.51 -4.99
CA ILE A 343 -0.61 12.68 -4.00
C ILE A 343 -1.19 11.26 -3.99
N ARG A 344 -2.51 11.12 -3.99
CA ARG A 344 -3.15 9.79 -4.07
C ARG A 344 -2.72 9.06 -5.34
N THR A 345 -2.73 9.71 -6.49
CA THR A 345 -2.35 9.08 -7.76
C THR A 345 -0.88 8.63 -7.75
N LEU A 346 0.01 9.48 -7.24
CA LEU A 346 1.44 9.21 -7.14
C LEU A 346 1.75 8.07 -6.17
N VAL A 347 1.18 8.11 -4.96
CA VAL A 347 1.50 7.17 -3.87
C VAL A 347 0.80 5.82 -4.07
N THR A 348 -0.45 5.81 -4.56
CA THR A 348 -1.23 4.57 -4.64
C THR A 348 -1.07 3.79 -5.95
N GLY A 349 -0.16 4.21 -6.83
CA GLY A 349 0.08 3.57 -8.11
C GLY A 349 -1.04 3.79 -9.13
N GLY A 350 -1.64 4.99 -9.15
CA GLY A 350 -2.66 5.36 -10.13
C GLY A 350 -4.07 4.84 -9.83
N ALA A 351 -4.40 4.52 -8.58
CA ALA A 351 -5.76 4.10 -8.23
C ALA A 351 -6.79 5.20 -8.55
N THR A 352 -7.52 5.03 -9.66
CA THR A 352 -8.60 5.92 -10.07
C THR A 352 -9.76 5.86 -9.07
N PRO A 353 -10.56 6.94 -8.92
CA PRO A 353 -11.69 6.99 -7.98
C PRO A 353 -12.80 5.96 -8.24
N THR A 354 -12.73 5.20 -9.34
CA THR A 354 -13.61 4.05 -9.66
C THR A 354 -13.37 2.82 -8.78
N ARG A 355 -12.60 2.94 -7.69
CA ARG A 355 -12.46 1.92 -6.64
C ARG A 355 -13.41 2.23 -5.47
N PRO A 356 -14.73 1.98 -5.56
CA PRO A 356 -15.48 1.74 -4.35
C PRO A 356 -14.95 0.44 -3.73
N SER A 357 -15.13 0.30 -2.43
CA SER A 357 -14.94 -0.92 -1.65
C SER A 357 -15.30 -2.21 -2.42
N PRO A 358 -14.71 -3.37 -2.07
CA PRO A 358 -15.24 -4.65 -2.52
C PRO A 358 -16.76 -4.65 -2.27
N PRO A 359 -17.59 -5.19 -3.20
CA PRO A 359 -19.03 -5.13 -3.05
C PRO A 359 -19.39 -5.65 -1.68
N ALA A 360 -19.89 -4.77 -0.81
CA ALA A 360 -20.51 -5.18 0.44
C ALA A 360 -21.53 -6.24 0.02
N ARG A 361 -21.29 -7.50 0.41
CA ARG A 361 -22.27 -8.56 0.23
C ARG A 361 -23.55 -8.04 0.87
N ARG A 362 -24.52 -7.65 0.03
CA ARG A 362 -25.86 -7.30 0.49
C ARG A 362 -26.33 -8.48 1.35
N ALA A 363 -26.44 -8.25 2.66
CA ALA A 363 -27.22 -9.14 3.50
C ALA A 363 -28.62 -9.23 2.86
N PRO A 364 -29.20 -10.44 2.74
CA PRO A 364 -30.56 -10.56 2.23
C PRO A 364 -31.49 -9.73 3.13
N PRO A 365 -32.50 -9.04 2.58
CA PRO A 365 -33.39 -8.21 3.38
C PRO A 365 -34.09 -9.11 4.41
N SER A 366 -33.90 -8.78 5.69
CA SER A 366 -34.68 -9.35 6.78
C SER A 366 -36.15 -8.99 6.58
N THR A 367 -36.97 -10.01 6.36
CA THR A 367 -38.43 -9.89 6.38
C THR A 367 -38.88 -9.33 7.73
N PRO A 368 -39.72 -8.28 7.78
CA PRO A 368 -40.23 -7.79 9.06
C PRO A 368 -41.23 -8.80 9.64
N SER A 369 -40.85 -9.42 10.75
CA SER A 369 -41.73 -10.27 11.54
C SER A 369 -42.82 -9.43 12.20
N ARG A 370 -44.06 -9.69 11.79
CA ARG A 370 -45.32 -9.19 12.36
C ARG A 370 -45.39 -9.53 13.87
N PRO A 371 -45.77 -8.60 14.76
CA PRO A 371 -46.00 -8.95 16.17
C PRO A 371 -47.25 -9.82 16.29
N ARG A 372 -47.10 -10.94 17.02
CA ARG A 372 -48.13 -11.93 17.29
C ARG A 372 -49.12 -11.36 18.32
N GLN A 373 -50.36 -11.11 17.91
CA GLN A 373 -51.49 -10.90 18.81
C GLN A 373 -51.71 -12.17 19.64
N THR A 374 -51.66 -12.04 20.96
CA THR A 374 -52.15 -13.07 21.88
C THR A 374 -53.52 -12.67 22.38
N ASP A 375 -54.56 -13.29 21.83
CA ASP A 375 -55.89 -13.30 22.41
C ASP A 375 -55.89 -14.17 23.66
N ARG A 376 -56.22 -13.58 24.81
CA ARG A 376 -56.76 -14.32 25.96
C ARG A 376 -57.91 -13.52 26.58
N THR A 377 -59.11 -14.06 26.37
CA THR A 377 -60.38 -13.71 27.01
C THR A 377 -60.35 -14.03 28.52
N GLY A 378 -61.09 -13.23 29.31
CA GLY A 378 -61.08 -13.11 30.78
C GLY A 378 -61.51 -14.33 31.62
N PRO A 379 -61.79 -14.18 32.93
CA PRO A 379 -62.71 -13.16 33.49
C PRO A 379 -62.28 -12.44 34.81
N SER A 380 -62.95 -11.33 35.12
CA SER A 380 -62.97 -10.53 36.38
C SER A 380 -63.80 -11.22 37.50
N PRO A 381 -64.08 -10.65 38.71
CA PRO A 381 -63.70 -9.33 39.29
C PRO A 381 -63.28 -9.34 40.79
N GLY A 382 -62.84 -8.19 41.34
CA GLY A 382 -62.79 -7.94 42.79
C GLY A 382 -61.82 -6.83 43.23
N SER A 383 -62.36 -5.68 43.65
CA SER A 383 -61.72 -4.53 44.35
C SER A 383 -61.46 -4.85 45.85
N PRO A 384 -61.00 -3.91 46.73
CA PRO A 384 -60.11 -2.74 46.62
C PRO A 384 -59.04 -2.68 47.77
N GLU A 385 -58.44 -1.49 48.01
CA GLU A 385 -57.66 -1.05 49.21
C GLU A 385 -56.16 -1.42 49.23
N THR A 386 -55.16 -0.66 49.70
CA THR A 386 -54.97 0.51 50.60
C THR A 386 -53.62 1.18 50.17
N ASN A 387 -53.49 2.50 50.02
CA ASN A 387 -53.19 3.56 51.01
C ASN A 387 -51.74 3.63 51.56
N ARG A 388 -51.13 4.84 51.42
CA ARG A 388 -49.97 5.44 52.16
C ARG A 388 -48.55 4.89 51.83
N SER A 389 -47.47 5.68 51.78
CA SER A 389 -47.20 7.07 52.21
C SER A 389 -45.82 7.58 51.76
N THR A 390 -45.76 8.88 51.45
CA THR A 390 -44.77 9.92 51.82
C THR A 390 -43.35 10.03 51.22
N CYS A 391 -43.11 11.22 50.61
CA CYS A 391 -41.99 12.19 50.74
C CYS A 391 -40.55 11.75 50.38
N ARG A 392 -39.65 12.57 49.79
CA ARG A 392 -39.57 14.01 49.46
C ARG A 392 -38.32 14.26 48.57
N LYS A 393 -38.47 15.15 47.59
CA LYS A 393 -37.56 16.21 47.06
C LYS A 393 -36.04 15.98 46.89
N SER A 394 -35.58 16.25 45.66
CA SER A 394 -34.57 17.25 45.21
C SER A 394 -33.84 16.67 43.97
N GLY A 395 -33.48 17.37 42.89
CA GLY A 395 -33.58 18.76 42.45
C GLY A 395 -32.76 18.86 41.14
N SER A 396 -33.13 19.85 40.30
CA SER A 396 -32.43 20.43 39.15
C SER A 396 -32.11 19.58 37.90
N ASP A 397 -32.98 19.77 36.89
CA ASP A 397 -32.67 19.78 35.45
C ASP A 397 -31.75 20.95 35.09
N MET A 398 -30.77 20.73 34.20
CA MET A 398 -30.27 21.80 33.33
C MET A 398 -29.73 21.23 32.02
N CYS A 399 -30.52 21.41 30.95
CA CYS A 399 -30.12 21.24 29.56
C CYS A 399 -29.05 22.28 29.18
N ILE A 400 -27.96 21.85 28.54
CA ILE A 400 -27.03 22.75 27.86
C ILE A 400 -27.30 22.70 26.36
N HIS A 401 -27.59 23.89 25.84
CA HIS A 401 -27.91 24.22 24.46
C HIS A 401 -26.64 24.26 23.61
N CYS A 402 -26.74 23.73 22.39
CA CYS A 402 -25.74 23.78 21.34
C CYS A 402 -25.77 25.16 20.69
N HIS A 403 -24.67 25.92 20.74
CA HIS A 403 -24.51 27.17 19.98
C HIS A 403 -23.42 26.99 18.92
N ARG A 404 -23.86 26.97 17.66
CA ARG A 404 -23.04 27.35 16.50
C ARG A 404 -22.79 28.86 16.57
N VAL A 405 -21.53 29.26 16.44
CA VAL A 405 -21.10 30.40 15.62
C VAL A 405 -19.89 29.94 14.83
#